data_AF-A0A5A8D721-F1
#
_entry.id   AF-A0A5A8D721-F1
#
_cell.length_a   1.000
_cell.length_b   1.000
_cell.length_c   1.000
_cell.angle_alpha   90.00
_cell.angle_beta   90.00
_cell.angle_gamma   90.00
#
_symmetry.space_group_name_H-M   'P 1'
#
loop_
_entity.id
_entity.type
_entity.pdbx_description
1 polymer ?
#
loop_
_entity_poly.entity_id
_entity_poly.type
_entity_poly.pdbx_seq_one_letter_code
_entity_poly.pdbx_strand_id
1 'polypeptide(L)'
;MIARAGRSAWRLFWCGLNALSVLAFGTAHSVLARPHVRRLVAADESTFRAVYTALSGIHLAFVAATWRPVCASLWELGLPSSVRQYRWAVDALLAAPFFLGIAAASGAAPGGGLAFVGLGAASSRSSQTPSVLWTDGVYGIVRHPMYTCLILAMVFTTHMSANRAAAVVGVLGYLYGFGVYLEEKGLAKTFGRQYREYQKRVPAVIPGPLEGAIASLCPCPKL
;
A
#
# COMPACT_ATOMS: atom_id res chain seq x y z
N MET A 1 -3.91 6.72 -41.11
CA MET A 1 -4.68 6.42 -39.88
C MET A 1 -4.28 5.09 -39.22
N ILE A 2 -4.05 4.02 -39.99
CA ILE A 2 -3.68 2.67 -39.49
C ILE A 2 -2.43 2.66 -38.57
N ALA A 3 -1.36 3.39 -38.93
CA ALA A 3 -0.15 3.48 -38.11
C ALA A 3 -0.34 4.20 -36.75
N ARG A 4 -1.33 5.11 -36.63
CA ARG A 4 -1.66 5.74 -35.34
C ARG A 4 -2.49 4.79 -34.46
N ALA A 5 -3.44 4.06 -35.06
CA ALA A 5 -4.23 3.05 -34.36
C ALA A 5 -3.34 1.92 -33.79
N GLY A 6 -2.37 1.42 -34.57
CA GLY A 6 -1.42 0.40 -34.11
C GLY A 6 -0.55 0.85 -32.93
N ARG A 7 -0.12 2.12 -32.91
CA ARG A 7 0.65 2.68 -31.78
C ARG A 7 -0.18 2.84 -30.51
N SER A 8 -1.45 3.25 -30.64
CA SER A 8 -2.35 3.34 -29.48
C SER A 8 -2.68 1.97 -28.91
N ALA A 9 -2.98 0.98 -29.76
CA ALA A 9 -3.23 -0.40 -29.33
C ALA A 9 -2.02 -1.02 -28.61
N TRP A 10 -0.82 -0.82 -29.15
CA TRP A 10 0.43 -1.24 -28.50
C TRP A 10 0.61 -0.63 -27.10
N ARG A 11 0.38 0.68 -26.96
CA ARG A 11 0.49 1.36 -25.66
C ARG A 11 -0.50 0.82 -24.65
N LEU A 12 -1.76 0.66 -25.06
CA LEU A 12 -2.82 0.11 -24.19
C LEU A 12 -2.51 -1.32 -23.76
N PHE A 13 -2.04 -2.16 -24.67
CA PHE A 13 -1.64 -3.54 -24.38
C PHE A 13 -0.57 -3.59 -23.27
N TRP A 14 0.52 -2.82 -23.40
CA TRP A 14 1.58 -2.82 -22.38
C TRP A 14 1.16 -2.15 -21.07
N CYS A 15 0.35 -1.09 -21.11
CA CYS A 15 -0.25 -0.53 -19.91
C CYS A 15 -1.11 -1.57 -19.19
N GLY A 16 -1.92 -2.34 -19.91
CA GLY A 16 -2.74 -3.41 -19.35
C GLY A 16 -1.89 -4.51 -18.71
N LEU A 17 -0.82 -4.94 -19.40
CA LEU A 17 0.08 -5.97 -18.87
C LEU A 17 0.84 -5.49 -17.62
N ASN A 18 1.34 -4.25 -17.63
CA ASN A 18 1.99 -3.64 -16.47
C ASN A 18 1.02 -3.48 -15.28
N ALA A 19 -0.24 -3.12 -15.54
CA ALA A 19 -1.25 -3.04 -14.49
C ALA A 19 -1.57 -4.43 -13.90
N LEU A 20 -1.69 -5.45 -14.77
CA LEU A 20 -1.94 -6.83 -14.37
C LEU A 20 -0.78 -7.40 -13.55
N SER A 21 0.46 -7.12 -13.92
CA SER A 21 1.63 -7.60 -13.16
C SER A 21 1.69 -6.99 -11.75
N VAL A 22 1.33 -5.71 -11.60
CA VAL A 22 1.20 -5.05 -10.29
C VAL A 22 0.06 -5.64 -9.46
N LEU A 23 -1.10 -5.88 -10.07
CA LEU A 23 -2.23 -6.53 -9.39
C LEU A 23 -1.86 -7.95 -8.95
N ALA A 24 -1.19 -8.72 -9.81
CA ALA A 24 -0.72 -10.06 -9.53
C ALA A 24 0.28 -10.07 -8.38
N PHE A 25 1.21 -9.11 -8.35
CA PHE A 25 2.13 -8.92 -7.24
C PHE A 25 1.39 -8.67 -5.91
N GLY A 26 0.48 -7.69 -5.88
CA GLY A 26 -0.31 -7.39 -4.68
C GLY A 26 -1.09 -8.63 -4.20
N THR A 27 -1.74 -9.34 -5.12
CA THR A 27 -2.51 -10.55 -4.80
C THR A 27 -1.62 -11.66 -4.23
N ALA A 28 -0.50 -11.97 -4.89
CA ALA A 28 0.43 -13.00 -4.44
C ALA A 28 1.03 -12.64 -3.06
N HIS A 29 1.41 -11.38 -2.86
CA HIS A 29 1.92 -10.87 -1.59
C HIS A 29 0.91 -11.09 -0.45
N SER A 30 -0.35 -10.73 -0.63
CA SER A 30 -1.39 -10.93 0.39
C SER A 30 -1.72 -12.39 0.66
N VAL A 31 -1.68 -13.24 -0.37
CA VAL A 31 -1.94 -14.68 -0.24
C VAL A 31 -0.83 -15.33 0.57
N LEU A 32 0.43 -15.02 0.27
CA LEU A 32 1.58 -15.54 1.02
C LEU A 32 1.54 -15.14 2.50
N ALA A 33 1.01 -13.95 2.82
CA ALA A 33 0.87 -13.49 4.21
C ALA A 33 -0.21 -14.24 5.02
N ARG A 34 -0.97 -15.17 4.41
CA ARG A 34 -2.11 -15.80 5.10
C ARG A 34 -1.71 -16.88 6.09
N PRO A 35 -2.44 -17.02 7.22
CA PRO A 35 -2.21 -18.08 8.20
C PRO A 35 -2.31 -19.50 7.63
N HIS A 36 -3.11 -19.71 6.57
CA HIS A 36 -3.20 -21.01 5.91
C HIS A 36 -1.89 -21.38 5.19
N VAL A 37 -1.28 -20.43 4.47
CA VAL A 37 0.00 -20.63 3.80
C VAL A 37 1.10 -20.84 4.82
N ARG A 38 1.11 -20.06 5.90
CA ARG A 38 2.03 -20.27 7.03
C ARG A 38 1.98 -21.69 7.58
N ARG A 39 0.78 -22.26 7.77
CA ARG A 39 0.61 -23.63 8.28
C ARG A 39 1.16 -24.69 7.33
N LEU A 40 1.16 -24.44 6.02
CA LEU A 40 1.71 -25.37 5.03
C LEU A 40 3.24 -25.40 5.05
N VAL A 41 3.88 -24.24 5.31
CA VAL A 41 5.35 -24.13 5.34
C VAL A 41 5.95 -24.73 6.63
N ALA A 42 5.14 -24.90 7.69
CA ALA A 42 5.54 -25.51 8.96
C ALA A 42 6.84 -24.95 9.58
N ALA A 43 7.10 -23.66 9.37
CA ALA A 43 8.29 -22.95 9.86
C ALA A 43 7.99 -22.05 11.06
N ASP A 44 9.02 -21.70 11.83
CA ASP A 44 8.93 -20.70 12.89
C ASP A 44 8.67 -19.28 12.33
N GLU A 45 8.35 -18.32 13.20
CA GLU A 45 7.99 -16.95 12.80
C GLU A 45 9.09 -16.26 11.98
N SER A 46 10.36 -16.45 12.36
CA SER A 46 11.47 -15.77 11.69
C SER A 46 11.72 -16.36 10.30
N THR A 47 11.74 -17.69 10.20
CA THR A 47 11.89 -18.40 8.92
C THR A 47 10.72 -18.12 7.99
N PHE A 48 9.48 -18.14 8.48
CA PHE A 48 8.31 -17.80 7.67
C PHE A 48 8.39 -16.38 7.12
N ARG A 49 8.77 -15.40 7.94
CA ARG A 49 8.94 -14.01 7.50
C ARG A 49 10.06 -13.86 6.48
N ALA A 50 11.20 -14.52 6.67
CA ALA A 50 12.30 -14.48 5.71
C ALA A 50 11.90 -15.07 4.34
N VAL A 51 11.25 -16.24 4.33
CA VAL A 51 10.75 -16.88 3.10
C VAL A 51 9.69 -16.02 2.42
N TYR A 52 8.74 -15.48 3.19
CA TYR A 52 7.71 -14.56 2.72
C TYR A 52 8.32 -13.32 2.04
N THR A 53 9.29 -12.69 2.71
CA THR A 53 10.00 -11.51 2.19
C THR A 53 10.75 -11.86 0.92
N ALA A 54 11.46 -12.99 0.89
CA ALA A 54 12.23 -13.43 -0.28
C ALA A 54 11.33 -13.68 -1.49
N LEU A 55 10.24 -14.44 -1.32
CA LEU A 55 9.28 -14.73 -2.40
C LEU A 55 8.59 -13.45 -2.91
N SER A 56 8.22 -12.55 -1.99
CA SER A 56 7.68 -11.23 -2.35
C SER A 56 8.71 -10.42 -3.14
N GLY A 57 9.98 -10.40 -2.69
CA GLY A 57 11.07 -9.71 -3.37
C GLY A 57 11.36 -10.26 -4.75
N ILE A 58 11.34 -11.59 -4.92
CA ILE A 58 11.51 -12.26 -6.22
C ILE A 58 10.38 -11.88 -7.18
N HIS A 59 9.13 -11.89 -6.72
CA HIS A 59 7.99 -11.49 -7.56
C HIS A 59 8.07 -10.00 -7.92
N LEU A 60 8.44 -9.13 -6.97
CA LEU A 60 8.64 -7.72 -7.25
C LEU A 60 9.77 -7.49 -8.28
N ALA A 61 10.89 -8.22 -8.16
CA ALA A 61 11.98 -8.19 -9.12
C ALA A 61 11.54 -8.69 -10.50
N PHE A 62 10.68 -9.71 -10.57
CA PHE A 62 10.07 -10.16 -11.82
C PHE A 62 9.19 -9.07 -12.46
N VAL A 63 8.35 -8.38 -11.67
CA VAL A 63 7.56 -7.24 -12.16
C VAL A 63 8.47 -6.14 -12.70
N ALA A 64 9.55 -5.80 -11.99
CA ALA A 64 10.51 -4.80 -12.44
C ALA A 64 11.25 -5.22 -13.73
N ALA A 65 11.67 -6.47 -13.83
CA ALA A 65 12.38 -7.01 -15.00
C ALA A 65 11.48 -7.12 -16.24
N THR A 66 10.18 -7.36 -16.05
CA THR A 66 9.20 -7.46 -17.14
C THR A 66 8.50 -6.14 -17.46
N TRP A 67 8.75 -5.09 -16.67
CA TRP A 67 8.14 -3.77 -16.83
C TRP A 67 8.46 -3.17 -18.20
N ARG A 68 7.44 -2.85 -18.98
CA ARG A 68 7.62 -2.23 -20.29
C ARG A 68 7.42 -0.71 -20.23
N PRO A 69 8.40 0.10 -20.66
CA PRO A 69 8.26 1.55 -20.65
C PRO A 69 7.28 2.00 -21.74
N VAL A 70 6.20 2.65 -21.32
CA VAL A 70 5.25 3.35 -22.19
C VAL A 70 5.50 4.86 -22.10
N CYS A 71 6.17 5.42 -23.11
CA CYS A 71 6.44 6.86 -23.21
C CYS A 71 5.20 7.61 -23.70
N ALA A 72 4.26 7.85 -22.79
CA ALA A 72 3.11 8.73 -22.99
C ALA A 72 2.81 9.48 -21.68
N SER A 73 2.51 10.77 -21.80
CA SER A 73 2.05 11.60 -20.69
C SER A 73 0.52 11.73 -20.75
N LEU A 74 -0.13 11.60 -19.60
CA LEU A 74 -1.57 11.84 -19.45
C LEU A 74 -1.80 13.29 -19.05
N TRP A 75 -1.03 13.77 -18.07
CA TRP A 75 -1.01 15.18 -17.70
C TRP A 75 0.35 15.61 -17.18
N GLU A 76 0.59 16.91 -17.31
CA GLU A 76 1.69 17.62 -16.71
C GLU A 76 1.14 18.97 -16.22
N LEU A 77 1.35 19.28 -14.94
CA LEU A 77 0.94 20.59 -14.41
C LEU A 77 1.74 21.68 -15.13
N GLY A 78 1.02 22.68 -15.67
CA GLY A 78 1.58 23.83 -16.38
C GLY A 78 2.30 24.80 -15.44
N LEU A 79 3.41 24.36 -14.83
CA LEU A 79 4.21 25.18 -13.93
C LEU A 79 5.10 26.16 -14.72
N PRO A 80 5.28 27.40 -14.23
CA PRO A 80 6.27 28.33 -14.79
C PRO A 80 7.66 27.69 -14.83
N SER A 81 8.47 28.05 -15.82
CA SER A 81 9.81 27.48 -16.04
C SER A 81 10.71 27.58 -14.81
N SER A 82 10.58 28.67 -14.04
CA SER A 82 11.31 28.91 -12.78
C SER A 82 11.02 27.85 -11.71
N VAL A 83 9.78 27.33 -11.66
CA VAL A 83 9.33 26.38 -10.63
C VAL A 83 9.35 24.94 -11.12
N ARG A 84 9.36 24.72 -12.45
CA ARG A 84 9.27 23.40 -13.09
C ARG A 84 10.31 22.39 -12.59
N GLN A 85 11.52 22.86 -12.31
CA GLN A 85 12.63 22.07 -11.79
C GLN A 85 12.37 21.49 -10.38
N TYR A 86 11.46 22.08 -9.61
CA TYR A 86 11.13 21.64 -8.24
C TYR A 86 9.94 20.68 -8.17
N ARG A 87 9.42 20.21 -9.32
CA ARG A 87 8.27 19.30 -9.37
C ARG A 87 8.47 18.02 -8.54
N TRP A 88 9.70 17.52 -8.50
CA TRP A 88 10.07 16.33 -7.75
C TRP A 88 9.95 16.55 -6.25
N ALA A 89 10.16 17.78 -5.76
CA ALA A 89 10.02 18.12 -4.35
C ALA A 89 8.54 18.11 -3.94
N VAL A 90 7.65 18.59 -4.81
CA VAL A 90 6.19 18.50 -4.60
C VAL A 90 5.75 17.04 -4.57
N ASP A 91 6.17 16.24 -5.56
CA ASP A 91 5.84 14.81 -5.59
C ASP A 91 6.41 14.05 -4.38
N ALA A 92 7.63 14.38 -3.95
CA ALA A 92 8.24 13.80 -2.76
C ALA A 92 7.48 14.20 -1.47
N LEU A 93 7.04 15.45 -1.36
CA LEU A 93 6.24 15.92 -0.22
C LEU A 93 4.90 15.18 -0.15
N LEU A 94 4.25 14.96 -1.29
CA LEU A 94 3.00 14.19 -1.38
C LEU A 94 3.21 12.71 -1.03
N ALA A 95 4.38 12.14 -1.37
CA ALA A 95 4.71 10.76 -1.05
C ALA A 95 5.29 10.55 0.37
N ALA A 96 5.78 11.61 1.01
CA ALA A 96 6.46 11.54 2.30
C ALA A 96 5.64 10.85 3.40
N PRO A 97 4.32 11.10 3.58
CA PRO A 97 3.53 10.42 4.61
C PRO A 97 3.54 8.89 4.47
N PHE A 98 3.50 8.38 3.24
CA PHE A 98 3.57 6.93 2.99
C PHE A 98 4.92 6.35 3.42
N PHE A 99 6.02 6.98 2.99
CA PHE A 99 7.36 6.49 3.31
C PHE A 99 7.72 6.65 4.79
N LEU A 100 7.29 7.73 5.43
CA LEU A 100 7.42 7.92 6.88
C LEU A 100 6.64 6.84 7.65
N GLY A 101 5.44 6.48 7.18
CA GLY A 101 4.67 5.37 7.74
C GLY A 101 5.39 4.03 7.65
N ILE A 102 5.99 3.71 6.50
CA ILE A 102 6.82 2.50 6.34
C ILE A 102 8.03 2.53 7.27
N ALA A 103 8.74 3.67 7.35
CA ALA A 103 9.92 3.83 8.20
C ALA A 103 9.56 3.66 9.69
N ALA A 104 8.46 4.27 10.14
CA ALA A 104 7.96 4.13 11.50
C ALA A 104 7.57 2.67 11.81
N ALA A 105 6.85 1.99 10.91
CA ALA A 105 6.48 0.58 11.07
C ALA A 105 7.71 -0.33 11.12
N SER A 106 8.73 -0.04 10.30
CA SER A 106 9.98 -0.81 10.26
C SER A 106 10.84 -0.59 11.50
N GLY A 107 10.90 0.65 12.01
CA GLY A 107 11.64 1.00 13.22
C GLY A 107 10.98 0.54 14.51
N ALA A 108 9.64 0.46 14.54
CA ALA A 108 8.87 -0.06 15.68
C ALA A 108 8.95 -1.60 15.81
N ALA A 109 9.45 -2.31 14.79
CA ALA A 109 9.65 -3.75 14.87
C ALA A 109 10.71 -4.09 15.94
N PRO A 110 10.43 -4.99 16.89
CA PRO A 110 11.43 -5.47 17.83
C PRO A 110 12.63 -6.06 17.08
N GLY A 111 13.82 -5.46 17.23
CA GLY A 111 15.02 -5.81 16.46
C GLY A 111 15.28 -4.97 15.20
N GLY A 112 14.49 -3.90 14.99
CA GLY A 112 14.67 -2.91 13.92
C GLY A 112 14.25 -3.40 12.53
N GLY A 113 14.60 -2.64 11.49
CA GLY A 113 14.19 -2.91 10.10
C GLY A 113 14.66 -4.26 9.53
N LEU A 114 15.74 -4.80 10.08
CA LEU A 114 16.26 -6.13 9.77
C LEU A 114 15.31 -7.23 10.29
N ALA A 115 14.83 -7.11 11.54
CA ALA A 115 13.78 -7.97 12.05
C ALA A 115 12.44 -7.74 11.33
N PHE A 116 12.15 -6.53 10.83
CA PHE A 116 10.97 -6.24 10.01
C PHE A 116 10.90 -7.13 8.75
N VAL A 117 12.04 -7.36 8.10
CA VAL A 117 12.14 -8.23 6.91
C VAL A 117 12.38 -9.71 7.22
N GLY A 118 12.49 -10.07 8.52
CA GLY A 118 12.73 -11.45 8.96
C GLY A 118 14.21 -11.85 9.02
N LEU A 119 15.13 -10.89 8.86
CA LEU A 119 16.58 -11.10 8.92
C LEU A 119 17.15 -10.35 10.11
N GLY A 120 17.15 -10.93 11.31
CA GLY A 120 17.71 -10.28 12.50
C GLY A 120 17.93 -11.30 13.60
N ALA A 121 18.86 -11.01 14.53
CA ALA A 121 19.13 -11.89 15.66
C ALA A 121 17.80 -12.21 16.35
N ALA A 122 17.40 -13.48 16.25
CA ALA A 122 16.17 -13.99 16.80
C ALA A 122 16.19 -13.78 18.31
N SER A 123 15.68 -12.64 18.77
CA SER A 123 15.06 -12.60 20.07
C SER A 123 13.78 -13.41 19.87
N SER A 124 13.89 -14.70 20.18
CA SER A 124 12.86 -15.73 20.28
C SER A 124 11.75 -15.40 21.28
N ARG A 125 11.34 -14.13 21.33
CA ARG A 125 10.07 -13.69 21.91
C ARG A 125 9.07 -13.51 20.77
N SER A 126 8.94 -14.52 19.92
CA SER A 126 7.71 -14.63 19.15
C SER A 126 6.57 -14.93 20.13
N SER A 127 5.39 -14.42 19.78
CA SER A 127 4.09 -14.86 20.28
C SER A 127 3.81 -14.61 21.77
N GLN A 128 3.34 -13.39 22.09
CA GLN A 128 2.17 -13.18 22.97
C GLN A 128 1.89 -11.70 23.31
N THR A 129 2.46 -10.71 22.61
CA THR A 129 1.86 -9.37 22.72
C THR A 129 0.44 -9.45 22.15
N PRO A 130 -0.60 -9.19 22.96
CA PRO A 130 -1.96 -9.18 22.45
C PRO A 130 -2.01 -8.16 21.32
N SER A 131 -2.56 -8.58 20.18
CA SER A 131 -2.82 -7.66 19.08
C SER A 131 -3.70 -6.54 19.64
N VAL A 132 -3.20 -5.30 19.61
CA VAL A 132 -3.96 -4.13 20.05
C VAL A 132 -4.69 -3.57 18.83
N LEU A 133 -6.00 -3.34 18.96
CA LEU A 133 -6.78 -2.66 17.93
C LEU A 133 -6.67 -1.15 18.16
N TRP A 134 -5.94 -0.48 17.29
CA TRP A 134 -5.85 0.99 17.29
C TRP A 134 -7.06 1.56 16.55
N THR A 135 -7.85 2.40 17.23
CA THR A 135 -9.03 3.06 16.64
C THR A 135 -9.01 4.58 16.73
N ASP A 136 -7.95 5.14 17.32
CA ASP A 136 -7.84 6.58 17.61
C ASP A 136 -6.81 7.25 16.69
N GLY A 137 -6.75 8.59 16.73
CA GLY A 137 -5.87 9.39 15.90
C GLY A 137 -6.15 9.18 14.40
N VAL A 138 -5.11 8.89 13.60
CA VAL A 138 -5.27 8.65 12.16
C VAL A 138 -6.16 7.43 11.85
N TYR A 139 -6.18 6.43 12.73
CA TYR A 139 -7.07 5.27 12.61
C TYR A 139 -8.52 5.64 12.97
N GLY A 140 -8.79 6.77 13.62
CA GLY A 140 -10.14 7.30 13.82
C GLY A 140 -10.75 7.92 12.56
N ILE A 141 -9.89 8.33 11.60
CA ILE A 141 -10.31 8.98 10.35
C ILE A 141 -10.55 7.96 9.24
N VAL A 142 -9.62 7.01 9.06
CA VAL A 142 -9.67 5.94 8.07
C VAL A 142 -9.08 4.66 8.66
N ARG A 143 -9.63 3.50 8.29
CA ARG A 143 -9.15 2.21 8.81
C ARG A 143 -7.78 1.81 8.25
N HIS A 144 -7.49 2.19 7.01
CA HIS A 144 -6.26 1.84 6.32
C HIS A 144 -5.47 3.10 5.89
N PRO A 145 -4.94 3.90 6.83
CA PRO A 145 -4.25 5.16 6.52
C PRO A 145 -3.05 4.97 5.57
N MET A 146 -2.34 3.83 5.68
CA MET A 146 -1.25 3.48 4.76
C MET A 146 -1.72 3.31 3.30
N TYR A 147 -2.92 2.75 3.08
CA TYR A 147 -3.50 2.63 1.74
C TYR A 147 -3.93 3.99 1.21
N THR A 148 -4.52 4.83 2.06
CA THR A 148 -4.84 6.22 1.72
C THR A 148 -3.59 6.97 1.28
N CYS A 149 -2.51 6.93 2.08
CA CYS A 149 -1.24 7.58 1.76
C CYS A 149 -0.61 7.01 0.48
N LEU A 150 -0.67 5.69 0.24
CA LEU A 150 -0.19 5.09 -1.00
C LEU A 150 -0.95 5.60 -2.22
N ILE A 151 -2.28 5.63 -2.16
CA ILE A 151 -3.13 6.14 -3.25
C ILE A 151 -2.82 7.61 -3.49
N LEU A 152 -2.72 8.42 -2.43
CA LEU A 152 -2.38 9.84 -2.55
C LEU A 152 -1.02 10.02 -3.22
N ALA A 153 -0.01 9.31 -2.74
CA ALA A 153 1.36 9.34 -3.27
C ALA A 153 1.43 8.90 -4.74
N MET A 154 0.58 7.98 -5.18
CA MET A 154 0.60 7.50 -6.56
C MET A 154 -0.31 8.29 -7.51
N VAL A 155 -1.44 8.80 -7.05
CA VAL A 155 -2.42 9.50 -7.90
C VAL A 155 -2.12 10.99 -7.99
N PHE A 156 -1.84 11.63 -6.86
CA PHE A 156 -1.62 13.08 -6.82
C PHE A 156 -0.17 13.37 -7.14
N THR A 157 0.04 13.97 -8.31
CA THR A 157 1.36 14.29 -8.82
C THR A 157 1.35 15.41 -9.83
N THR A 158 2.49 16.07 -9.91
CA THR A 158 2.79 17.07 -10.92
C THR A 158 2.85 16.51 -12.35
N HIS A 159 3.17 15.22 -12.52
CA HIS A 159 3.24 14.57 -13.83
C HIS A 159 2.79 13.11 -13.77
N MET A 160 1.76 12.77 -14.55
CA MET A 160 1.31 11.39 -14.72
C MET A 160 1.70 10.84 -16.07
N SER A 161 2.58 9.85 -16.04
CA SER A 161 2.89 9.03 -17.21
C SER A 161 1.93 7.86 -17.34
N ALA A 162 1.81 7.29 -18.53
CA ALA A 162 1.03 6.08 -18.79
C ALA A 162 1.53 4.87 -17.97
N ASN A 163 2.83 4.80 -17.70
CA ASN A 163 3.42 3.78 -16.81
C ASN A 163 2.90 3.93 -15.37
N ARG A 164 2.92 5.15 -14.84
CA ARG A 164 2.43 5.41 -13.49
C ARG A 164 0.93 5.18 -13.39
N ALA A 165 0.16 5.60 -14.41
CA ALA A 165 -1.26 5.33 -14.48
C ALA A 165 -1.55 3.82 -14.51
N ALA A 166 -0.79 3.03 -15.27
CA ALA A 166 -0.89 1.57 -15.25
C ALA A 166 -0.60 0.98 -13.86
N ALA A 167 0.44 1.47 -13.17
CA ALA A 167 0.73 1.06 -11.80
C ALA A 167 -0.42 1.41 -10.84
N VAL A 168 -0.96 2.63 -10.92
CA VAL A 168 -2.14 3.07 -10.14
C VAL A 168 -3.32 2.14 -10.39
N VAL A 169 -3.65 1.82 -11.64
CA VAL A 169 -4.74 0.90 -11.98
C VAL A 169 -4.51 -0.49 -11.37
N GLY A 170 -3.30 -1.02 -11.46
CA GLY A 170 -2.94 -2.30 -10.85
C GLY A 170 -3.09 -2.30 -9.33
N VAL A 171 -2.58 -1.26 -8.66
CA VAL A 171 -2.69 -1.08 -7.20
C VAL A 171 -4.15 -0.92 -6.77
N LEU A 172 -4.92 -0.06 -7.43
CA LEU A 172 -6.34 0.14 -7.11
C LEU A 172 -7.15 -1.14 -7.34
N GLY A 173 -6.90 -1.84 -8.45
CA GLY A 173 -7.53 -3.11 -8.76
C GLY A 173 -7.25 -4.17 -7.69
N TYR A 174 -6.02 -4.25 -7.20
CA TYR A 174 -5.68 -5.11 -6.07
C TYR A 174 -6.36 -4.64 -4.76
N LEU A 175 -6.21 -3.37 -4.37
CA LEU A 175 -6.70 -2.86 -3.08
C LEU A 175 -8.21 -3.01 -2.94
N TYR A 176 -8.97 -2.61 -3.96
CA TYR A 176 -10.44 -2.67 -3.94
C TYR A 176 -11.00 -4.05 -4.31
N GLY A 177 -10.27 -4.86 -5.09
CA GLY A 177 -10.70 -6.21 -5.45
C GLY A 177 -10.42 -7.25 -4.36
N PHE A 178 -9.25 -7.18 -3.72
CA PHE A 178 -8.79 -8.21 -2.78
C PHE A 178 -8.21 -7.62 -1.49
N GLY A 179 -7.28 -6.67 -1.57
CA GLY A 179 -6.44 -6.23 -0.46
C GLY A 179 -7.24 -5.85 0.79
N VAL A 180 -8.12 -4.85 0.67
CA VAL A 180 -8.94 -4.37 1.79
C VAL A 180 -9.82 -5.50 2.33
N TYR A 181 -10.59 -6.16 1.47
CA TYR A 181 -11.48 -7.26 1.91
C TYR A 181 -10.72 -8.35 2.68
N LEU A 182 -9.56 -8.75 2.16
CA LEU A 182 -8.73 -9.78 2.74
C LEU A 182 -8.19 -9.34 4.11
N GLU A 183 -7.70 -8.12 4.23
CA GLU A 183 -7.19 -7.55 5.48
C GLU A 183 -8.31 -7.45 6.53
N GLU A 184 -9.45 -6.84 6.17
CA GLU A 184 -10.58 -6.66 7.08
C GLU A 184 -11.16 -7.99 7.57
N LYS A 185 -11.22 -9.02 6.70
CA LYS A 185 -11.62 -10.37 7.11
C LYS A 185 -10.66 -10.96 8.15
N GLY A 186 -9.36 -10.68 8.02
CA GLY A 186 -8.35 -11.08 9.00
C GLY A 186 -8.55 -10.37 10.34
N LEU A 187 -8.72 -9.05 10.30
CA LEU A 187 -8.94 -8.22 11.50
C LEU A 187 -10.25 -8.59 12.21
N ALA A 188 -11.33 -8.82 11.47
CA ALA A 188 -12.60 -9.27 12.03
C ALA A 188 -12.52 -10.64 12.70
N LYS A 189 -11.64 -11.53 12.21
CA LYS A 189 -11.37 -12.84 12.83
C LYS A 189 -10.58 -12.68 14.13
N THR A 190 -9.61 -11.78 14.17
CA THR A 190 -8.74 -11.55 15.34
C THR A 190 -9.46 -10.77 16.45
N PHE A 191 -10.17 -9.70 16.10
CA PHE A 191 -10.75 -8.74 17.05
C PHE A 191 -12.27 -8.85 17.22
N GLY A 192 -12.94 -9.70 16.42
CA GLY A 192 -14.34 -10.03 16.59
C GLY A 192 -15.28 -8.82 16.54
N ARG A 193 -16.10 -8.67 17.59
CA ARG A 193 -17.14 -7.63 17.66
C ARG A 193 -16.57 -6.21 17.70
N GLN A 194 -15.43 -6.01 18.37
CA GLN A 194 -14.82 -4.67 18.49
C GLN A 194 -14.49 -4.09 17.11
N TYR A 195 -13.89 -4.91 16.23
CA TYR A 195 -13.57 -4.48 14.88
C TYR A 195 -14.80 -4.25 14.01
N ARG A 196 -15.85 -5.08 14.16
CA ARG A 196 -17.12 -4.86 13.43
C ARG A 196 -17.80 -3.54 13.82
N GLU A 197 -17.75 -3.17 15.10
CA GLU A 197 -18.26 -1.86 15.55
C GLU A 197 -17.40 -0.70 15.03
N TYR A 198 -16.08 -0.88 14.97
CA TYR A 198 -15.16 0.08 14.35
C TYR A 198 -15.44 0.26 12.84
N GLN A 199 -15.69 -0.83 12.11
CA GLN A 199 -16.03 -0.79 10.68
C GLN A 199 -17.30 0.00 10.36
N LYS A 200 -18.26 0.05 11.29
CA LYS A 200 -19.50 0.83 11.12
C LYS A 200 -19.26 2.34 11.23
N ARG A 201 -18.22 2.76 11.96
CA ARG A 201 -17.98 4.17 12.30
C ARG A 201 -16.95 4.86 11.41
N VAL A 202 -15.90 4.16 11.02
CA VAL A 202 -14.74 4.75 10.35
C VAL A 202 -14.61 4.16 8.95
N PRO A 203 -14.52 4.94 7.85
CA PRO A 203 -14.43 4.40 6.49
C PRO A 203 -13.11 3.66 6.22
N ALA A 204 -13.10 2.76 5.23
CA ALA A 204 -11.94 1.90 4.94
C ALA A 204 -10.70 2.69 4.48
N VAL A 205 -10.81 3.43 3.37
CA VAL A 205 -9.65 4.01 2.65
C VAL A 205 -9.83 5.50 2.35
N ILE A 206 -11.01 5.93 1.93
CA ILE A 206 -11.27 7.35 1.62
C ILE A 206 -11.94 7.96 2.86
N PRO A 207 -11.36 9.03 3.45
CA PRO A 207 -11.96 9.69 4.61
C PRO A 207 -13.32 10.29 4.25
N GLY A 208 -14.21 10.36 5.23
CA GLY A 208 -15.45 11.12 5.13
C GLY A 208 -15.21 12.63 5.13
N PRO A 209 -16.28 13.45 5.24
CA PRO A 209 -16.16 14.91 5.33
C PRO A 209 -15.16 15.36 6.41
N LEU A 210 -14.31 16.32 6.05
CA LEU A 210 -13.16 16.79 6.86
C LEU A 210 -13.54 17.28 8.26
N GLU A 211 -14.74 17.84 8.45
CA GLU A 211 -15.23 18.29 9.75
C GLU A 211 -15.32 17.16 10.78
N GLY A 212 -15.79 15.98 10.36
CA GLY A 212 -15.81 14.79 11.23
C GLY A 212 -14.42 14.19 11.45
N ALA A 213 -13.54 14.27 10.45
CA ALA A 213 -12.18 13.74 10.54
C ALA A 213 -11.30 14.55 11.50
N ILE A 214 -11.36 15.88 11.47
CA ILE A 214 -10.57 16.75 12.35
C ILE A 214 -11.04 16.63 13.81
N ALA A 215 -12.36 16.54 14.04
CA ALA A 215 -12.92 16.32 15.36
C ALA A 215 -12.43 15.00 16.01
N SER A 216 -12.10 13.99 15.21
CA SER A 216 -11.57 12.71 15.71
C SER A 216 -10.08 12.74 16.11
N LEU A 217 -9.30 13.72 15.63
CA LEU A 217 -7.88 13.89 15.96
C LEU A 217 -7.65 14.60 17.30
N CYS A 218 -8.60 15.44 17.72
CA CYS A 218 -8.58 16.15 19.01
C CYS A 218 -9.90 15.89 19.75
N PRO A 219 -10.03 14.78 20.50
CA PRO A 219 -11.13 14.65 21.44
C PRO A 219 -10.94 15.70 22.53
N CYS A 220 -11.67 16.82 22.44
CA CYS A 220 -11.74 17.77 23.54
C CYS A 220 -12.21 17.01 24.79
N PRO A 221 -11.51 17.10 25.94
CA PRO A 221 -11.98 16.44 27.15
C PRO A 221 -13.39 16.98 27.45
N LYS A 222 -14.36 16.07 27.55
CA LYS A 222 -15.71 16.42 28.00
C LYS A 222 -15.58 16.88 29.46
N LEU A 223 -15.74 18.19 29.68
CA LEU A 223 -15.96 18.77 31.00
C LEU A 223 -17.31 18.28 31.56
#